data_AF-A0A1Y4LN45-F1
#
_entry.id   AF-A0A1Y4LN45-F1
#
_cell.length_a   1.000
_cell.length_b   1.000
_cell.length_c   1.000
_cell.angle_alpha   90.00
_cell.angle_beta   90.00
_cell.angle_gamma   90.00
#
_symmetry.space_group_name_H-M   'P 1'
#
loop_
_entity.id
_entity.type
_entity.pdbx_description
1 polymer ?
#
loop_
_entity_poly.entity_id
_entity_poly.type
_entity_poly.pdbx_seq_one_letter_code
_entity_poly.pdbx_strand_id
1 'polypeptide(L)'
;MDEYPFNILDIANILRLTVRRELADSVYVDCPFCNKHRKGKLNLNLMKNVWRCNRCGESGHMFELYARLRGILVSDAKLELIDLLAESMGQPRVSHSEVAVKAIPAGRYNHAVEQSPKASREEIDRTMRAMLEMLSVRPEHREHLHHVRGLNDDQIDYLGLKSTPSFKLRHVIPRRLQERGCTLAGVPGFFVDRYGKWTVNFTTWTAGILIPTRDMDGLISGAQIRLDKPIKDDESDPEEQGTKYIWFSSSNKSKGTSSGCPVNLIGNSYARTVYITEGAFKAGIAHCLMKRTVLSIQGANNLNGVKEAFLTLKDHGTQLIVEALDIDKFNNATVAKGAQKIYLLAKSCGLRCRSLTWNPNYKGIDDWQIALRIRRAQKKEEQKNFKERFRTDACSAEQVNEFVQQWEDLPEPKVSLASFLGVNEREFAAFQESIAAFSSLLEREKVKRRFRIYQLDLSTGQVVPFAFKGIKALAEAAYAQPPARSYCLVHDGEINTFASDTDDMILERIAEQYSDDLPNGYCGRSVAPSDVLELYDEGSRRYFYVDQDRTYLPVRFSPAAIRRTVTEEENTREWR
;
A
#
# COMPACT_ATOMS: atom_id res chain seq x y z
N MET A 1 24.97 14.99 25.22
CA MET A 1 25.04 14.18 24.00
C MET A 1 26.53 13.94 23.85
N ASP A 2 27.01 12.77 24.24
CA ASP A 2 28.44 12.52 24.37
C ASP A 2 29.09 12.59 22.98
N GLU A 3 29.93 13.61 22.77
CA GLU A 3 30.57 13.88 21.50
C GLU A 3 31.81 12.99 21.41
N TYR A 4 31.66 11.82 20.78
CA TYR A 4 32.77 10.91 20.54
C TYR A 4 33.65 11.44 19.40
N PRO A 5 34.98 11.27 19.44
CA PRO A 5 35.89 11.78 18.41
C PRO A 5 35.85 11.00 17.08
N PHE A 6 34.93 10.05 16.95
CA PHE A 6 34.72 9.19 15.78
C PHE A 6 33.23 9.07 15.46
N ASN A 7 32.92 8.71 14.22
CA ASN A 7 31.56 8.62 13.71
C ASN A 7 31.26 7.24 13.10
N ILE A 8 30.03 7.07 12.61
CA ILE A 8 29.56 5.81 12.04
C ILE A 8 30.36 5.34 10.80
N LEU A 9 31.04 6.25 10.07
CA LEU A 9 31.91 5.89 8.95
C LEU A 9 33.19 5.22 9.44
N ASP A 10 33.77 5.66 10.56
CA ASP A 10 34.94 5.03 11.17
C ASP A 10 34.63 3.58 11.58
N ILE A 11 33.45 3.39 12.17
CA ILE A 11 32.92 2.07 12.51
C ILE A 11 32.69 1.23 11.26
N ALA A 12 32.12 1.80 10.19
CA ALA A 12 31.94 1.10 8.91
C ALA A 12 33.27 0.67 8.27
N ASN A 13 34.32 1.48 8.42
CA ASN A 13 35.67 1.17 7.96
C ASN A 13 36.28 0.02 8.77
N ILE A 14 36.14 0.03 10.11
CA ILE A 14 36.57 -1.09 10.97
C ILE A 14 35.87 -2.39 10.56
N LEU A 15 34.57 -2.31 10.30
CA LEU A 15 33.74 -3.44 9.87
C LEU A 15 33.92 -3.81 8.40
N ARG A 16 34.77 -3.08 7.65
CA ARG A 16 35.05 -3.28 6.22
C ARG A 16 33.79 -3.28 5.34
N LEU A 17 32.82 -2.44 5.67
CA LEU A 17 31.61 -2.31 4.87
C LEU A 17 31.96 -1.65 3.53
N THR A 18 31.55 -2.28 2.42
CA THR A 18 31.86 -1.76 1.08
C THR A 18 31.00 -0.53 0.78
N VAL A 19 31.65 0.63 0.65
CA VAL A 19 31.01 1.87 0.21
C VAL A 19 30.62 1.78 -1.27
N ARG A 20 29.35 2.09 -1.56
CA ARG A 20 28.78 2.06 -2.92
C ARG A 20 28.46 3.44 -3.45
N ARG A 21 27.97 4.34 -2.60
CA ARG A 21 27.60 5.70 -2.98
C ARG A 21 27.76 6.65 -1.80
N GLU A 22 28.42 7.78 -2.04
CA GLU A 22 28.58 8.85 -1.06
C GLU A 22 27.60 9.99 -1.33
N LEU A 23 27.04 10.56 -0.26
CA LEU A 23 26.21 11.77 -0.26
C LEU A 23 26.81 12.77 0.74
N ALA A 24 26.32 14.01 0.74
CA ALA A 24 26.86 15.08 1.56
C ALA A 24 26.82 14.79 3.08
N ASP A 25 25.80 14.11 3.56
CA ASP A 25 25.55 13.83 4.98
C ASP A 25 25.46 12.32 5.31
N SER A 26 25.64 11.46 4.31
CA SER A 26 25.44 10.03 4.45
C SER A 26 26.19 9.19 3.43
N VAL A 27 26.43 7.94 3.76
CA VAL A 27 27.09 6.97 2.87
C VAL A 27 26.21 5.74 2.72
N TYR A 28 26.07 5.23 1.51
CA TYR A 28 25.40 3.97 1.22
C TYR A 28 26.44 2.86 1.10
N VAL A 29 26.32 1.86 1.95
CA VAL A 29 27.19 0.68 2.00
C VAL A 29 26.39 -0.60 1.76
N ASP A 30 27.08 -1.68 1.41
CA ASP A 30 26.47 -3.01 1.35
C ASP A 30 25.93 -3.41 2.73
N CYS A 31 24.66 -3.82 2.77
CA CYS A 31 24.02 -4.21 4.03
C CYS A 31 24.50 -5.61 4.44
N PRO A 32 25.15 -5.76 5.60
CA PRO A 32 25.66 -7.05 6.05
C PRO A 32 24.56 -7.95 6.66
N PHE A 33 23.36 -7.41 6.89
CA PHE A 33 22.25 -8.13 7.51
C PHE A 33 21.31 -8.82 6.50
N CYS A 34 21.40 -8.49 5.21
CA CYS A 34 20.53 -9.09 4.20
C CYS A 34 21.34 -9.93 3.19
N ASN A 35 21.03 -11.23 3.11
CA ASN A 35 21.73 -12.24 2.30
C ASN A 35 21.42 -12.21 0.79
N LYS A 36 21.14 -11.04 0.22
CA LYS A 36 20.89 -10.90 -1.24
C LYS A 36 21.92 -9.96 -1.86
N HIS A 37 22.87 -10.57 -2.57
CA HIS A 37 23.97 -10.01 -3.36
C HIS A 37 24.04 -8.47 -3.44
N ARG A 38 25.02 -7.90 -2.74
CA ARG A 38 25.78 -6.67 -3.04
C ARG A 38 25.02 -5.51 -3.72
N LYS A 39 23.99 -4.94 -3.10
CA LYS A 39 23.45 -3.65 -3.53
C LYS A 39 23.38 -2.73 -2.30
N GLY A 40 24.20 -1.67 -2.30
CA GLY A 40 24.41 -0.75 -1.17
C GLY A 40 23.16 -0.01 -0.70
N LYS A 41 22.31 -0.70 0.07
CA LYS A 41 21.03 -0.18 0.59
C LYS A 41 21.07 0.17 2.08
N LEU A 42 22.21 -0.03 2.75
CA LEU A 42 22.43 0.43 4.11
C LEU A 42 22.90 1.89 4.07
N ASN A 43 22.03 2.83 4.48
CA ASN A 43 22.39 4.23 4.65
C ASN A 43 23.00 4.44 6.02
N LEU A 44 24.18 5.05 6.07
CA LEU A 44 24.86 5.51 7.28
C LEU A 44 24.75 7.04 7.30
N ASN A 45 24.02 7.61 8.25
CA ASN A 45 23.92 9.06 8.40
C ASN A 45 25.07 9.56 9.29
N LEU A 46 25.96 10.35 8.71
CA LEU A 46 27.20 10.81 9.34
C LEU A 46 26.95 11.88 10.41
N MET A 47 25.86 12.65 10.28
CA MET A 47 25.50 13.70 11.24
C MET A 47 24.81 13.15 12.49
N LYS A 48 23.97 12.13 12.32
CA LYS A 48 23.16 11.55 13.39
C LYS A 48 23.78 10.29 14.01
N ASN A 49 24.85 9.77 13.42
CA ASN A 49 25.47 8.50 13.82
C ASN A 49 24.45 7.35 13.91
N VAL A 50 23.52 7.31 12.95
CA VAL A 50 22.52 6.24 12.83
C VAL A 50 22.61 5.58 11.47
N TRP A 51 22.20 4.32 11.42
CA TRP A 51 22.10 3.56 10.18
C TRP A 51 20.69 3.04 9.97
N ARG A 52 20.32 2.89 8.69
CA ARG A 52 19.09 2.21 8.29
C ARG A 52 19.27 1.53 6.94
N CYS A 53 18.93 0.25 6.86
CA CYS A 53 18.81 -0.44 5.60
C CYS A 53 17.45 -0.17 4.97
N ASN A 54 17.46 0.43 3.78
CA ASN A 54 16.24 0.67 3.00
C ASN A 54 15.65 -0.61 2.39
N ARG A 55 16.32 -1.77 2.55
CA ARG A 55 15.85 -3.07 2.05
C ARG A 55 15.26 -3.94 3.17
N CYS A 56 16.07 -4.36 4.15
CA CYS A 56 15.57 -5.21 5.23
C CYS A 56 14.91 -4.44 6.39
N GLY A 57 14.97 -3.10 6.38
CA GLY A 57 14.36 -2.26 7.41
C GLY A 57 15.12 -2.21 8.73
N GLU A 58 16.20 -2.98 8.88
CA GLU A 58 17.07 -2.93 10.05
C GLU A 58 17.68 -1.53 10.21
N SER A 59 17.79 -1.07 11.45
CA SER A 59 18.29 0.26 11.78
C SER A 59 18.83 0.29 13.19
N GLY A 60 19.64 1.30 13.50
CA GLY A 60 20.18 1.49 14.84
C GLY A 60 21.14 2.66 14.95
N HIS A 61 21.67 2.86 16.15
CA HIS A 61 22.79 3.78 16.39
C HIS A 61 24.13 3.16 15.94
N MET A 62 25.18 3.98 15.81
CA MET A 62 26.50 3.52 15.35
C MET A 62 27.08 2.36 16.19
N PHE A 63 26.90 2.39 17.52
CA PHE A 63 27.33 1.31 18.41
C PHE A 63 26.55 0.01 18.19
N GLU A 64 25.27 0.10 17.85
CA GLU A 64 24.43 -1.07 17.55
C GLU A 64 24.85 -1.73 16.24
N LEU A 65 25.39 -0.96 15.28
CA LEU A 65 25.94 -1.53 14.05
C LEU A 65 27.11 -2.48 14.36
N TYR A 66 28.05 -2.01 15.18
CA TYR A 66 29.22 -2.77 15.60
C TYR A 66 28.84 -3.97 16.46
N ALA A 67 28.02 -3.73 17.50
CA ALA A 67 27.57 -4.76 18.44
C ALA A 67 26.91 -5.94 17.70
N ARG A 68 26.01 -5.66 16.76
CA ARG A 68 25.29 -6.69 16.02
C ARG A 68 26.18 -7.47 15.06
N LEU A 69 27.17 -6.84 14.44
CA LEU A 69 28.07 -7.54 13.52
C LEU A 69 29.14 -8.36 14.25
N ARG A 70 29.47 -7.98 15.48
CA ARG A 70 30.42 -8.70 16.33
C ARG A 70 29.76 -9.70 17.29
N GLY A 71 28.43 -9.65 17.43
CA GLY A 71 27.68 -10.55 18.31
C GLY A 71 27.89 -10.24 19.81
N ILE A 72 28.11 -8.97 20.16
CA ILE A 72 28.39 -8.50 21.53
C ILE A 72 27.32 -7.54 22.04
N LEU A 73 27.33 -7.21 23.33
CA LEU A 73 26.43 -6.20 23.90
C LEU A 73 26.83 -4.78 23.46
N VAL A 74 25.88 -3.85 23.47
CA VAL A 74 26.13 -2.45 23.09
C VAL A 74 27.08 -1.75 24.08
N SER A 75 27.07 -2.14 25.36
CA SER A 75 28.03 -1.67 26.38
C SER A 75 29.46 -2.04 26.00
N ASP A 76 29.66 -3.28 25.56
CA ASP A 76 30.97 -3.84 25.26
C ASP A 76 31.47 -3.26 23.93
N ALA A 77 30.57 -3.10 22.95
CA ALA A 77 30.87 -2.41 21.69
C ALA A 77 31.34 -0.97 21.90
N LYS A 78 30.79 -0.25 22.90
CA LYS A 78 31.26 1.11 23.22
C LYS A 78 32.70 1.11 23.73
N LEU A 79 33.02 0.21 24.67
CA LEU A 79 34.37 0.09 25.22
C LEU A 79 35.37 -0.34 24.14
N GLU A 80 35.06 -1.39 23.37
CA GLU A 80 35.93 -1.85 22.27
C GLU A 80 36.18 -0.75 21.23
N LEU A 81 35.16 0.02 20.86
CA LEU A 81 35.31 1.11 19.89
C LEU A 81 36.11 2.29 20.42
N ILE A 82 35.97 2.61 21.71
CA ILE A 82 36.81 3.63 22.35
C ILE A 82 38.28 3.19 22.30
N ASP A 83 38.57 1.95 22.70
CA ASP A 83 39.94 1.43 22.72
C ASP A 83 40.55 1.36 21.29
N LEU A 84 39.81 0.78 20.34
CA LEU A 84 40.26 0.62 18.94
C LEU A 84 40.52 1.94 18.23
N LEU A 85 39.77 3.00 18.58
CA LEU A 85 39.88 4.30 17.91
C LEU A 85 40.74 5.30 18.69
N ALA A 86 40.93 5.12 20.01
CA ALA A 86 41.86 5.91 20.82
C ALA A 86 43.33 5.61 20.49
N GLU A 87 43.70 4.37 20.17
CA GLU A 87 45.09 4.01 19.82
C GLU A 87 45.54 4.54 18.45
N SER A 88 44.59 4.89 17.57
CA SER A 88 44.89 5.36 16.20
C SER A 88 45.40 6.81 16.10
N MET A 89 45.39 7.54 17.22
CA MET A 89 45.74 8.97 17.30
C MET A 89 47.24 9.24 17.60
N GLY A 90 48.09 8.20 17.66
CA GLY A 90 49.45 8.32 18.23
C GLY A 90 50.65 7.72 17.48
N GLN A 91 50.54 7.12 16.29
CA GLN A 91 51.72 6.53 15.60
C GLN A 91 51.81 6.79 14.08
N PRO A 92 53.04 6.96 13.52
CA PRO A 92 53.26 7.05 12.08
C PRO A 92 52.97 5.70 11.40
N ARG A 93 52.20 5.72 10.31
CA ARG A 93 51.84 4.53 9.54
C ARG A 93 53.08 3.88 8.91
N VAL A 94 53.48 2.70 9.41
CA VAL A 94 54.47 1.83 8.76
C VAL A 94 53.78 0.91 7.76
N SER A 95 54.39 0.81 6.58
CA SER A 95 53.91 0.08 5.40
C SER A 95 54.02 -1.43 5.53
N HIS A 96 52.93 -2.16 5.26
CA HIS A 96 52.94 -3.54 4.77
C HIS A 96 51.96 -3.70 3.59
N SER A 97 52.35 -4.55 2.65
CA SER A 97 52.09 -4.49 1.21
C SER A 97 50.73 -4.99 0.71
N GLU A 98 50.23 -4.26 -0.30
CA GLU A 98 49.58 -4.73 -1.53
C GLU A 98 48.26 -5.53 -1.49
N VAL A 99 47.16 -4.78 -1.35
CA VAL A 99 46.06 -4.80 -2.34
C VAL A 99 45.65 -3.34 -2.57
N ALA A 100 45.68 -2.88 -3.82
CA ALA A 100 45.49 -1.48 -4.19
C ALA A 100 44.07 -0.95 -3.86
N VAL A 101 43.87 -0.49 -2.63
CA VAL A 101 42.82 0.46 -2.27
C VAL A 101 43.43 1.85 -2.41
N LYS A 102 42.91 2.66 -3.34
CA LYS A 102 43.27 4.09 -3.44
C LYS A 102 43.06 4.72 -2.07
N ALA A 103 44.15 5.03 -1.38
CA ALA A 103 44.13 5.81 -0.16
C ALA A 103 43.53 7.18 -0.48
N ILE A 104 42.33 7.44 0.04
CA ILE A 104 41.69 8.75 -0.06
C ILE A 104 42.41 9.66 0.96
N PRO A 105 42.89 10.85 0.56
CA PRO A 105 43.54 11.79 1.48
C PRO A 105 42.59 12.17 2.61
N ALA A 106 43.07 12.11 3.85
CA ALA A 106 42.35 12.40 5.10
C ALA A 106 41.99 13.89 5.30
N GLY A 107 41.61 14.61 4.24
CA GLY A 107 41.39 16.06 4.27
C GLY A 107 40.28 16.59 3.37
N ARG A 108 39.34 15.75 2.89
CA ARG A 108 38.20 16.19 2.06
C ARG A 108 36.82 16.09 2.70
N TYR A 109 36.70 15.53 3.89
CA TYR A 109 35.42 15.37 4.57
C TYR A 109 35.16 16.55 5.49
N ASN A 110 34.76 17.69 4.92
CA ASN A 110 34.04 18.75 5.63
C ASN A 110 33.61 19.85 4.64
N HIS A 111 32.58 19.58 3.85
CA HIS A 111 31.63 20.64 3.53
C HIS A 111 30.24 20.05 3.69
N ALA A 112 29.79 19.97 4.95
CA ALA A 112 28.37 19.89 5.23
C ALA A 112 27.72 21.05 4.45
N VAL A 113 26.91 20.71 3.44
CA VAL A 113 26.23 21.71 2.62
C VAL A 113 25.33 22.51 3.57
N GLU A 114 25.70 23.77 3.85
CA GLU A 114 25.01 24.66 4.79
C GLU A 114 23.50 24.55 4.58
N GLN A 115 22.77 24.02 5.56
CA GLN A 115 21.31 23.90 5.51
C GLN A 115 20.66 25.09 6.21
N SER A 116 19.47 25.48 5.76
CA SER A 116 18.67 26.45 6.51
C SER A 116 17.97 25.73 7.68
N PRO A 117 17.89 26.35 8.88
CA PRO A 117 16.98 25.91 9.92
C PRO A 117 15.55 25.83 9.37
N LYS A 118 14.77 24.84 9.83
CA LYS A 118 13.38 24.68 9.38
C LYS A 118 12.57 25.92 9.78
N ALA A 119 11.82 26.47 8.82
CA ALA A 119 10.97 27.64 9.05
C ALA A 119 9.80 27.30 9.98
N SER A 120 9.12 28.32 10.50
CA SER A 120 7.92 28.14 11.31
C SER A 120 6.81 27.43 10.53
N ARG A 121 5.86 26.80 11.23
CA ARG A 121 4.74 26.07 10.61
C ARG A 121 3.91 26.99 9.71
N GLU A 122 3.70 28.21 10.16
CA GLU A 122 2.92 29.26 9.49
C GLU A 122 3.63 29.77 8.23
N GLU A 123 4.96 29.93 8.27
CA GLU A 123 5.74 30.32 7.09
C GLU A 123 5.81 29.21 6.04
N ILE A 124 5.93 27.95 6.46
CA ILE A 124 5.88 26.80 5.56
C ILE A 124 4.51 26.75 4.89
N ASP A 125 3.43 26.84 5.65
CA ASP A 125 2.06 26.84 5.13
C ASP A 125 1.83 27.96 4.12
N ARG A 126 2.15 29.20 4.51
CA ARG A 126 1.97 30.40 3.67
C ARG A 126 2.70 30.26 2.34
N THR A 127 3.97 29.83 2.38
CA THR A 127 4.81 29.69 1.19
C THR A 127 4.33 28.55 0.30
N MET A 128 3.96 27.41 0.89
CA MET A 128 3.47 26.26 0.15
C MET A 128 2.11 26.52 -0.50
N ARG A 129 1.17 27.19 0.20
CA ARG A 129 -0.12 27.61 -0.39
C ARG A 129 0.09 28.57 -1.55
N ALA A 130 0.89 29.63 -1.34
CA ALA A 130 1.19 30.58 -2.41
C ALA A 130 1.86 29.91 -3.62
N MET A 131 2.69 28.89 -3.41
CA MET A 131 3.26 28.10 -4.50
C MET A 131 2.18 27.29 -5.22
N LEU A 132 1.34 26.55 -4.48
CA LEU A 132 0.31 25.68 -5.05
C LEU A 132 -0.75 26.46 -5.85
N GLU A 133 -1.08 27.69 -5.43
CA GLU A 133 -1.97 28.61 -6.17
C GLU A 133 -1.42 29.00 -7.55
N MET A 134 -0.08 29.00 -7.71
CA MET A 134 0.57 29.30 -8.99
C MET A 134 0.61 28.10 -9.94
N LEU A 135 0.17 26.92 -9.48
CA LEU A 135 0.23 25.66 -10.24
C LEU A 135 -1.17 25.25 -10.70
N SER A 136 -1.21 24.47 -11.78
CA SER A 136 -2.42 23.86 -12.31
C SER A 136 -2.30 22.34 -12.33
N VAL A 137 -3.43 21.65 -12.52
CA VAL A 137 -3.45 20.22 -12.82
C VAL A 137 -3.41 20.07 -14.34
N ARG A 138 -2.39 19.37 -14.86
CA ARG A 138 -2.27 19.07 -16.29
C ARG A 138 -3.42 18.16 -16.76
N PRO A 139 -3.87 18.26 -18.02
CA PRO A 139 -4.98 17.45 -18.53
C PRO A 139 -4.81 15.94 -18.29
N GLU A 140 -3.61 15.41 -18.53
CA GLU A 140 -3.33 13.97 -18.37
C GLU A 140 -3.41 13.53 -16.89
N HIS A 141 -3.06 14.43 -15.97
CA HIS A 141 -3.19 14.16 -14.54
C HIS A 141 -4.62 14.26 -14.08
N ARG A 142 -5.38 15.20 -14.64
CA ARG A 142 -6.82 15.35 -14.36
C ARG A 142 -7.57 14.10 -14.80
N GLU A 143 -7.28 13.59 -15.99
CA GLU A 143 -7.83 12.32 -16.50
C GLU A 143 -7.49 11.14 -15.58
N HIS A 144 -6.22 11.01 -15.17
CA HIS A 144 -5.82 9.99 -14.20
C HIS A 144 -6.57 10.11 -12.86
N LEU A 145 -6.74 11.33 -12.34
CA LEU A 145 -7.43 11.58 -11.08
C LEU A 145 -8.92 11.25 -11.16
N HIS A 146 -9.57 11.53 -12.29
CA HIS A 146 -10.97 11.17 -12.51
C HIS A 146 -11.17 9.66 -12.69
N HIS A 147 -10.48 9.07 -13.67
CA HIS A 147 -10.82 7.72 -14.14
C HIS A 147 -10.11 6.62 -13.34
N VAL A 148 -8.89 6.87 -12.86
CA VAL A 148 -8.13 5.88 -12.09
C VAL A 148 -8.29 6.09 -10.60
N ARG A 149 -8.41 7.35 -10.13
CA ARG A 149 -8.52 7.66 -8.69
C ARG A 149 -9.93 7.97 -8.22
N GLY A 150 -10.91 8.05 -9.13
CA GLY A 150 -12.31 8.25 -8.78
C GLY A 150 -12.63 9.59 -8.11
N LEU A 151 -11.77 10.60 -8.29
CA LEU A 151 -11.94 11.94 -7.73
C LEU A 151 -12.67 12.85 -8.71
N ASN A 152 -13.54 13.74 -8.23
CA ASN A 152 -14.07 14.86 -9.02
C ASN A 152 -13.25 16.14 -8.81
N ASP A 153 -13.55 17.20 -9.55
CA ASP A 153 -12.79 18.45 -9.49
C ASP A 153 -12.82 19.11 -8.11
N ASP A 154 -13.99 19.14 -7.44
CA ASP A 154 -14.12 19.65 -6.08
C ASP A 154 -13.22 18.91 -5.09
N GLN A 155 -13.10 17.59 -5.24
CA GLN A 155 -12.22 16.76 -4.41
C GLN A 155 -10.74 16.99 -4.73
N ILE A 156 -10.40 17.16 -6.01
CA ILE A 156 -9.03 17.48 -6.44
C ILE A 156 -8.60 18.82 -5.85
N ASP A 157 -9.48 19.82 -5.89
CA ASP A 157 -9.22 21.15 -5.35
C ASP A 157 -9.19 21.15 -3.80
N TYR A 158 -10.12 20.44 -3.15
CA TYR A 158 -10.12 20.26 -1.69
C TYR A 158 -8.82 19.60 -1.18
N LEU A 159 -8.32 18.59 -1.90
CA LEU A 159 -7.04 17.95 -1.58
C LEU A 159 -5.83 18.81 -1.96
N GLY A 160 -6.03 19.88 -2.74
CA GLY A 160 -4.96 20.78 -3.18
C GLY A 160 -3.99 20.11 -4.15
N LEU A 161 -4.43 19.10 -4.90
CA LEU A 161 -3.57 18.36 -5.83
C LEU A 161 -3.20 19.27 -7.00
N LYS A 162 -1.91 19.29 -7.35
CA LYS A 162 -1.38 20.07 -8.48
C LYS A 162 -0.39 19.24 -9.28
N SER A 163 -0.12 19.60 -10.52
CA SER A 163 0.99 19.02 -11.27
C SER A 163 2.27 19.78 -10.99
N THR A 164 3.40 19.08 -10.91
CA THR A 164 4.71 19.75 -10.86
C THR A 164 4.90 20.61 -12.13
N PRO A 165 5.39 21.85 -12.01
CA PRO A 165 5.62 22.72 -13.15
C PRO A 165 6.83 22.27 -13.98
N SER A 166 6.99 22.87 -15.16
CA SER A 166 8.22 22.72 -15.96
C SER A 166 9.46 23.15 -15.17
N PHE A 167 10.57 22.42 -15.32
CA PHE A 167 11.90 22.77 -14.79
C PHE A 167 12.34 24.20 -15.15
N LYS A 168 11.83 24.75 -16.26
CA LYS A 168 12.10 26.13 -16.68
C LYS A 168 11.62 27.18 -15.66
N LEU A 169 10.62 26.84 -14.85
CA LEU A 169 10.03 27.73 -13.84
C LEU A 169 10.77 27.70 -12.49
N ARG A 170 11.84 26.90 -12.36
CA ARG A 170 12.56 26.68 -11.09
C ARG A 170 13.10 27.94 -10.41
N HIS A 171 13.36 29.01 -11.16
CA HIS A 171 13.78 30.31 -10.63
C HIS A 171 12.65 31.36 -10.63
N VAL A 172 11.62 31.16 -11.47
CA VAL A 172 10.49 32.10 -11.60
C VAL A 172 9.57 31.97 -10.39
N ILE A 173 9.29 30.74 -9.95
CA ILE A 173 8.43 30.48 -8.80
C ILE A 173 9.01 31.08 -7.52
N PRO A 174 10.26 30.76 -7.10
CA PRO A 174 10.88 31.39 -5.94
C PRO A 174 10.86 32.92 -5.98
N ARG A 175 11.18 33.53 -7.12
CA ARG A 175 11.17 34.99 -7.27
C ARG A 175 9.78 35.59 -6.98
N ARG A 176 8.74 35.02 -7.59
CA ARG A 176 7.35 35.47 -7.37
C ARG A 176 6.89 35.27 -5.93
N LEU A 177 7.34 34.20 -5.27
CA LEU A 177 7.06 33.97 -3.85
C LEU A 177 7.73 35.04 -2.98
N GLN A 178 8.98 35.41 -3.28
CA GLN A 178 9.68 36.50 -2.58
C GLN A 178 9.01 37.86 -2.83
N GLU A 179 8.56 38.15 -4.06
CA GLU A 179 7.78 39.35 -4.39
C GLU A 179 6.46 39.43 -3.61
N ARG A 180 5.89 38.27 -3.24
CA ARG A 180 4.70 38.16 -2.37
C ARG A 180 5.05 38.14 -0.87
N GLY A 181 6.30 38.36 -0.49
CA GLY A 181 6.74 38.37 0.91
C GLY A 181 6.80 36.99 1.58
N CYS A 182 6.90 35.90 0.81
CA CYS A 182 7.04 34.55 1.36
C CYS A 182 8.49 34.22 1.74
N THR A 183 8.65 33.46 2.83
CA THR A 183 9.94 32.93 3.31
C THR A 183 10.33 31.69 2.50
N LEU A 184 11.54 31.64 1.94
CA LEU A 184 12.04 30.45 1.22
C LEU A 184 13.04 29.62 2.03
N ALA A 185 13.87 30.28 2.83
CA ALA A 185 14.80 29.60 3.72
C ALA A 185 14.02 28.79 4.76
N GLY A 186 14.40 27.52 4.96
CA GLY A 186 13.71 26.68 5.92
C GLY A 186 12.43 26.01 5.40
N VAL A 187 12.00 26.31 4.17
CA VAL A 187 10.82 25.68 3.55
C VAL A 187 11.25 24.50 2.67
N PRO A 188 10.71 23.29 2.88
CA PRO A 188 11.09 22.11 2.09
C PRO A 188 10.93 22.32 0.59
N GLY A 189 11.91 21.85 -0.18
CA GLY A 189 11.90 21.93 -1.64
C GLY A 189 12.47 23.22 -2.21
N PHE A 190 12.78 24.23 -1.39
CA PHE A 190 13.51 25.43 -1.82
C PHE A 190 14.97 25.34 -1.39
N PHE A 191 15.87 25.86 -2.23
CA PHE A 191 17.31 25.88 -1.97
C PHE A 191 18.00 26.98 -2.78
N VAL A 192 19.26 27.27 -2.45
CA VAL A 192 20.11 28.20 -3.21
C VAL A 192 21.01 27.41 -4.14
N ASP A 193 20.98 27.74 -5.43
CA ASP A 193 21.83 27.09 -6.43
C ASP A 193 23.29 27.58 -6.38
N ARG A 194 24.15 27.01 -7.25
CA ARG A 194 25.55 27.39 -7.35
C ARG A 194 25.80 28.85 -7.78
N TYR A 195 24.77 29.55 -8.26
CA TYR A 195 24.84 30.95 -8.67
C TYR A 195 24.24 31.89 -7.62
N GLY A 196 23.95 31.38 -6.41
CA GLY A 196 23.36 32.18 -5.34
C GLY A 196 21.87 32.47 -5.54
N LYS A 197 21.17 31.79 -6.46
CA LYS A 197 19.75 32.04 -6.76
C LYS A 197 18.86 31.04 -6.05
N TRP A 198 17.80 31.56 -5.43
CA TRP A 198 16.72 30.71 -4.92
C TRP A 198 16.09 29.90 -6.05
N THR A 199 15.93 28.61 -5.78
CA THR A 199 15.51 27.60 -6.73
C THR A 199 14.55 26.65 -6.04
N VAL A 200 13.47 26.30 -6.74
CA VAL A 200 12.54 25.25 -6.31
C VAL A 200 12.93 23.89 -6.90
N ASN A 201 12.87 22.83 -6.11
CA ASN A 201 13.32 21.48 -6.46
C ASN A 201 12.28 20.71 -7.28
N PHE A 202 11.93 21.28 -8.44
CA PHE A 202 11.31 20.54 -9.52
C PHE A 202 12.38 20.17 -10.53
N THR A 203 12.35 18.95 -11.06
CA THR A 203 13.18 18.50 -12.17
C THR A 203 12.32 17.77 -13.19
N THR A 204 12.87 17.50 -14.37
CA THR A 204 12.17 16.72 -15.41
C THR A 204 11.92 15.27 -14.99
N TRP A 205 12.83 14.68 -14.21
CA TRP A 205 12.75 13.29 -13.75
C TRP A 205 11.94 13.13 -12.45
N THR A 206 11.68 14.21 -11.74
CA THR A 206 10.77 14.25 -10.60
C THR A 206 9.40 14.82 -10.97
N ALA A 207 9.04 14.83 -12.26
CA ALA A 207 7.74 15.30 -12.71
C ALA A 207 6.63 14.38 -12.17
N GLY A 208 5.52 14.97 -11.73
CA GLY A 208 4.48 14.22 -11.03
C GLY A 208 3.27 15.02 -10.58
N ILE A 209 2.43 14.37 -9.78
CA ILE A 209 1.33 14.97 -9.03
C ILE A 209 1.85 15.35 -7.64
N LEU A 210 1.80 16.63 -7.30
CA LEU A 210 2.04 17.16 -5.97
C LEU A 210 0.83 16.87 -5.07
N ILE A 211 1.12 16.29 -3.91
CA ILE A 211 0.15 15.92 -2.88
C ILE A 211 0.55 16.65 -1.60
N PRO A 212 -0.13 17.75 -1.24
CA PRO A 212 0.15 18.49 -0.01
C PRO A 212 -0.13 17.62 1.22
N THR A 213 0.67 17.80 2.27
CA THR A 213 0.45 17.17 3.58
C THR A 213 0.09 18.24 4.60
N ARG A 214 -0.88 17.95 5.47
CA ARG A 214 -1.39 18.88 6.48
C ARG A 214 -1.16 18.36 7.89
N ASP A 215 -0.78 19.25 8.80
CA ASP A 215 -0.68 18.91 10.22
C ASP A 215 -2.06 18.89 10.92
N MET A 216 -2.07 18.74 12.25
CA MET A 216 -3.31 18.61 13.03
C MET A 216 -4.19 19.87 13.01
N ASP A 217 -3.60 21.04 12.70
CA ASP A 217 -4.30 22.33 12.62
C ASP A 217 -4.73 22.65 11.17
N GLY A 218 -4.46 21.75 10.22
CA GLY A 218 -4.81 21.92 8.81
C GLY A 218 -3.81 22.77 8.02
N LEU A 219 -2.66 23.13 8.62
CA LEU A 219 -1.58 23.85 7.96
C LEU A 219 -0.75 22.91 7.09
N ILE A 220 -0.38 23.33 5.90
CA ILE A 220 0.48 22.59 4.98
C ILE A 220 1.88 22.51 5.58
N SER A 221 2.31 21.30 5.90
CA SER A 221 3.60 21.00 6.54
C SER A 221 4.64 20.43 5.56
N GLY A 222 4.23 20.12 4.34
CA GLY A 222 5.06 19.57 3.28
C GLY A 222 4.24 19.12 2.07
N ALA A 223 4.89 18.42 1.14
CA ALA A 223 4.22 17.78 0.02
C ALA A 223 4.98 16.53 -0.43
N GLN A 224 4.25 15.54 -0.93
CA GLN A 224 4.82 14.44 -1.70
C GLN A 224 4.65 14.68 -3.19
N ILE A 225 5.49 14.05 -4.00
CA ILE A 225 5.31 13.97 -5.44
C ILE A 225 5.11 12.50 -5.80
N ARG A 226 3.93 12.20 -6.36
CA ARG A 226 3.71 10.93 -7.08
C ARG A 226 4.30 11.09 -8.47
N LEU A 227 5.36 10.36 -8.76
CA LEU A 227 6.10 10.49 -10.01
C LEU A 227 5.29 9.96 -11.20
N ASP A 228 5.42 10.64 -12.33
CA ASP A 228 4.89 10.18 -13.62
C ASP A 228 5.59 8.89 -14.04
N LYS A 229 6.91 8.87 -13.87
CA LYS A 229 7.79 7.72 -14.11
C LYS A 229 8.48 7.32 -12.81
N PRO A 230 8.26 6.11 -12.27
CA PRO A 230 8.97 5.64 -11.08
C PRO A 230 10.48 5.63 -11.33
N ILE A 231 11.26 6.05 -10.32
CA ILE A 231 12.72 6.02 -10.41
C ILE A 231 13.19 4.61 -10.07
N LYS A 232 13.75 3.90 -11.05
CA LYS A 232 14.37 2.59 -10.85
C LYS A 232 15.85 2.74 -10.54
N ASP A 233 16.38 1.85 -9.70
CA ASP A 233 17.81 1.74 -9.48
C ASP A 233 18.50 0.97 -10.63
N ASP A 234 17.79 0.04 -11.26
CA ASP A 234 18.25 -0.78 -12.37
C ASP A 234 17.20 -0.76 -13.51
N GLU A 235 17.45 0.02 -14.56
CA GLU A 235 16.51 0.09 -15.69
C GLU A 235 16.43 -1.22 -16.49
N SER A 236 17.43 -2.10 -16.35
CA SER A 236 17.46 -3.39 -17.03
C SER A 236 16.63 -4.46 -16.32
N ASP A 237 16.19 -4.21 -15.08
CA ASP A 237 15.32 -5.11 -14.32
C ASP A 237 13.83 -4.80 -14.61
N PRO A 238 13.13 -5.65 -15.39
CA PRO A 238 11.73 -5.43 -15.71
C PRO A 238 10.82 -5.62 -14.48
N GLU A 239 11.25 -6.37 -13.46
CA GLU A 239 10.47 -6.63 -12.24
C GLU A 239 10.61 -5.50 -11.20
N GLU A 240 11.63 -4.64 -11.34
CA GLU A 240 11.79 -3.49 -10.43
C GLU A 240 10.71 -2.44 -10.67
N GLN A 241 9.82 -2.26 -9.68
CA GLN A 241 8.74 -1.26 -9.77
C GLN A 241 9.22 0.20 -9.62
N GLY A 242 10.41 0.41 -9.06
CA GLY A 242 10.98 1.73 -8.78
C GLY A 242 10.27 2.52 -7.67
N THR A 243 10.88 3.64 -7.28
CA THR A 243 10.34 4.58 -6.31
C THR A 243 9.22 5.39 -6.97
N LYS A 244 7.97 5.16 -6.55
CA LYS A 244 6.78 5.84 -7.10
C LYS A 244 6.48 7.20 -6.44
N TYR A 245 6.90 7.38 -5.19
CA TYR A 245 6.63 8.57 -4.40
C TYR A 245 7.92 9.10 -3.80
N ILE A 246 8.12 10.42 -3.89
CA ILE A 246 9.21 11.12 -3.23
C ILE A 246 8.68 12.28 -2.40
N TRP A 247 9.48 12.75 -1.44
CA TRP A 247 9.18 14.00 -0.75
C TRP A 247 9.64 15.19 -1.57
N PHE A 248 8.81 16.23 -1.61
CA PHE A 248 9.25 17.56 -2.00
C PHE A 248 10.17 18.09 -0.89
N SER A 249 11.48 17.95 -1.11
CA SER A 249 12.52 18.17 -0.11
C SER A 249 13.76 18.75 -0.78
N SER A 250 14.58 19.47 -0.01
CA SER A 250 15.86 20.02 -0.47
C SER A 250 17.01 19.71 0.51
N SER A 251 16.86 18.68 1.35
CA SER A 251 17.80 18.32 2.43
C SER A 251 19.27 18.09 2.05
N ASN A 252 19.56 17.92 0.75
CA ASN A 252 20.91 17.71 0.23
C ASN A 252 21.40 18.89 -0.63
N LYS A 253 20.75 20.06 -0.55
CA LYS A 253 21.02 21.25 -1.37
C LYS A 253 21.42 22.43 -0.50
N SER A 254 22.25 23.34 -1.04
CA SER A 254 22.70 24.53 -0.29
C SER A 254 21.52 25.39 0.17
N LYS A 255 21.54 25.79 1.44
CA LYS A 255 20.44 26.46 2.16
C LYS A 255 19.10 25.74 2.05
N GLY A 256 19.13 24.44 1.78
CA GLY A 256 17.95 23.59 1.68
C GLY A 256 17.40 23.17 3.04
N THR A 257 16.31 22.40 2.99
CA THR A 257 15.63 21.90 4.19
C THR A 257 14.94 20.57 3.89
N SER A 258 15.00 19.65 4.85
CA SER A 258 14.28 18.38 4.79
C SER A 258 12.77 18.59 4.98
N SER A 259 11.96 17.79 4.29
CA SER A 259 10.53 17.71 4.60
C SER A 259 10.30 17.27 6.06
N GLY A 260 11.20 16.44 6.61
CA GLY A 260 11.05 15.84 7.93
C GLY A 260 10.03 14.71 7.98
N CYS A 261 9.46 14.35 6.82
CA CYS A 261 8.44 13.32 6.67
C CYS A 261 7.25 13.45 7.66
N PRO A 262 6.56 14.60 7.71
CA PRO A 262 5.50 14.83 8.70
C PRO A 262 4.35 13.84 8.53
N VAL A 263 3.67 13.54 9.64
CA VAL A 263 2.34 12.95 9.61
C VAL A 263 1.38 13.87 8.88
N ASN A 264 0.37 13.29 8.24
CA ASN A 264 -0.64 14.05 7.51
C ASN A 264 -2.04 13.71 8.01
N LEU A 265 -2.85 14.72 8.31
CA LEU A 265 -4.25 14.56 8.70
C LEU A 265 -5.16 15.20 7.65
N ILE A 266 -6.15 14.45 7.17
CA ILE A 266 -7.19 14.95 6.27
C ILE A 266 -8.56 14.68 6.91
N GLY A 267 -9.39 15.72 7.00
CA GLY A 267 -10.71 15.68 7.61
C GLY A 267 -10.80 16.49 8.90
N ASN A 268 -11.70 16.08 9.80
CA ASN A 268 -11.98 16.79 11.05
C ASN A 268 -11.07 16.27 12.18
N SER A 269 -10.23 17.14 12.75
CA SER A 269 -9.33 16.81 13.87
C SER A 269 -10.05 16.54 15.20
N TYR A 270 -11.34 16.83 15.29
CA TYR A 270 -12.23 16.56 16.44
C TYR A 270 -13.09 15.30 16.25
N ALA A 271 -12.78 14.45 15.27
CA ALA A 271 -13.54 13.24 15.02
C ALA A 271 -13.36 12.21 16.15
N ARG A 272 -14.46 11.60 16.63
CA ARG A 272 -14.39 10.51 17.63
C ARG A 272 -13.64 9.27 17.14
N THR A 273 -13.59 9.08 15.81
CA THR A 273 -12.91 7.95 15.15
C THR A 273 -12.00 8.48 14.04
N VAL A 274 -10.73 8.07 14.07
CA VAL A 274 -9.72 8.43 13.07
C VAL A 274 -9.13 7.16 12.46
N TYR A 275 -9.03 7.12 11.14
CA TYR A 275 -8.40 6.03 10.41
C TYR A 275 -6.91 6.34 10.21
N ILE A 276 -6.04 5.34 10.19
CA ILE A 276 -4.62 5.50 9.88
C ILE A 276 -4.21 4.58 8.74
N THR A 277 -3.58 5.12 7.69
CA THR A 277 -3.14 4.36 6.51
C THR A 277 -1.75 4.81 6.02
N GLU A 278 -1.19 4.11 5.03
CA GLU A 278 0.10 4.46 4.43
C GLU A 278 -0.06 5.34 3.19
N GLY A 279 0.58 6.52 3.21
CA GLY A 279 0.63 7.44 2.08
C GLY A 279 -0.43 8.55 2.13
N ALA A 280 -0.02 9.80 1.85
CA ALA A 280 -0.90 10.95 1.92
C ALA A 280 -1.96 10.94 0.82
N PHE A 281 -1.60 10.44 -0.37
CA PHE A 281 -2.53 10.38 -1.50
C PHE A 281 -3.67 9.38 -1.24
N LYS A 282 -3.31 8.20 -0.70
CA LYS A 282 -4.26 7.17 -0.26
C LYS A 282 -5.22 7.71 0.78
N ALA A 283 -4.71 8.37 1.82
CA ALA A 283 -5.54 8.99 2.84
C ALA A 283 -6.49 10.05 2.27
N GLY A 284 -6.03 10.86 1.32
CA GLY A 284 -6.87 11.85 0.64
C GLY A 284 -8.02 11.20 -0.13
N ILE A 285 -7.73 10.17 -0.92
CA ILE A 285 -8.75 9.43 -1.69
C ILE A 285 -9.74 8.76 -0.73
N ALA A 286 -9.25 8.02 0.26
CA ALA A 286 -10.08 7.35 1.26
C ALA A 286 -10.98 8.34 2.00
N HIS A 287 -10.45 9.50 2.43
CA HIS A 287 -11.24 10.56 3.04
C HIS A 287 -12.36 11.05 2.12
N CYS A 288 -12.02 11.35 0.86
CA CYS A 288 -12.95 11.87 -0.13
C CYS A 288 -14.12 10.92 -0.41
N LEU A 289 -13.87 9.60 -0.37
CA LEU A 289 -14.84 8.55 -0.66
C LEU A 289 -15.62 8.06 0.58
N MET A 290 -14.97 7.96 1.74
CA MET A 290 -15.58 7.46 2.97
C MET A 290 -16.20 8.56 3.85
N LYS A 291 -15.82 9.82 3.65
CA LYS A 291 -16.16 10.96 4.52
C LYS A 291 -15.78 10.68 5.98
N ARG A 292 -14.54 10.22 6.18
CA ARG A 292 -13.93 9.92 7.48
C ARG A 292 -12.61 10.67 7.64
N THR A 293 -12.23 11.00 8.87
CA THR A 293 -10.91 11.58 9.14
C THR A 293 -9.84 10.50 8.99
N VAL A 294 -8.80 10.81 8.21
CA VAL A 294 -7.71 9.86 7.92
C VAL A 294 -6.36 10.52 8.22
N LEU A 295 -5.59 9.88 9.09
CA LEU A 295 -4.19 10.13 9.33
C LEU A 295 -3.36 9.26 8.37
N SER A 296 -2.27 9.78 7.83
CA SER A 296 -1.32 8.98 7.04
C SER A 296 0.11 9.07 7.54
N ILE A 297 0.79 7.93 7.44
CA ILE A 297 2.21 7.76 7.68
C ILE A 297 2.94 7.39 6.40
N GLN A 298 4.24 7.70 6.33
CA GLN A 298 5.03 7.50 5.11
C GLN A 298 5.94 6.28 5.24
N GLY A 299 5.36 5.13 4.91
CA GLY A 299 5.91 3.80 5.19
C GLY A 299 5.34 3.24 6.49
N ALA A 300 4.85 1.99 6.46
CA ALA A 300 4.23 1.31 7.60
C ALA A 300 5.03 1.35 8.93
N ASN A 301 6.36 1.51 8.87
CA ASN A 301 7.23 1.58 10.05
C ASN A 301 7.71 2.99 10.41
N ASN A 302 7.35 4.02 9.64
CA ASN A 302 7.74 5.39 9.92
C ASN A 302 6.70 6.05 10.82
N LEU A 303 6.88 5.92 12.13
CA LEU A 303 5.94 6.41 13.13
C LEU A 303 6.34 7.75 13.76
N ASN A 304 7.27 8.46 13.11
CA ASN A 304 7.70 9.78 13.57
C ASN A 304 6.50 10.74 13.59
N GLY A 305 6.26 11.41 14.73
CA GLY A 305 5.14 12.35 14.89
C GLY A 305 3.78 11.70 15.17
N VAL A 306 3.66 10.37 15.14
CA VAL A 306 2.37 9.69 15.34
C VAL A 306 1.95 9.76 16.81
N LYS A 307 2.89 9.69 17.75
CA LYS A 307 2.58 9.77 19.19
C LYS A 307 1.98 11.13 19.53
N GLU A 308 2.63 12.18 19.06
CA GLU A 308 2.20 13.56 19.24
C GLU A 308 0.83 13.78 18.60
N ALA A 309 0.63 13.30 17.37
CA ALA A 309 -0.66 13.35 16.71
C ALA A 309 -1.77 12.62 17.50
N PHE A 310 -1.48 11.44 18.07
CA PHE A 310 -2.46 10.70 18.88
C PHE A 310 -2.81 11.42 20.18
N LEU A 311 -1.84 12.05 20.84
CA LEU A 311 -2.11 12.87 22.02
C LEU A 311 -3.00 14.06 21.67
N THR A 312 -2.66 14.81 20.62
CA THR A 312 -3.51 15.93 20.14
C THR A 312 -4.91 15.46 19.75
N LEU A 313 -5.04 14.37 19.01
CA LEU A 313 -6.34 13.81 18.61
C LEU A 313 -7.17 13.38 19.82
N LYS A 314 -6.53 12.80 20.86
CA LYS A 314 -7.19 12.45 22.11
C LYS A 314 -7.69 13.69 22.84
N ASP A 315 -6.88 14.74 22.91
CA ASP A 315 -7.27 16.02 23.52
C ASP A 315 -8.44 16.66 22.76
N HIS A 316 -8.51 16.46 21.44
CA HIS A 316 -9.66 16.85 20.60
C HIS A 316 -10.86 15.90 20.69
N GLY A 317 -10.82 14.87 21.55
CA GLY A 317 -11.95 13.97 21.82
C GLY A 317 -12.00 12.69 20.97
N THR A 318 -10.92 12.34 20.27
CA THR A 318 -10.80 11.06 19.58
C THR A 318 -10.78 9.91 20.59
N GLN A 319 -11.53 8.84 20.31
CA GLN A 319 -11.64 7.66 21.18
C GLN A 319 -11.16 6.38 20.52
N LEU A 320 -11.17 6.33 19.20
CA LEU A 320 -10.87 5.14 18.41
C LEU A 320 -9.95 5.47 17.24
N ILE A 321 -8.82 4.76 17.19
CA ILE A 321 -7.97 4.64 16.01
C ILE A 321 -8.34 3.37 15.25
N VAL A 322 -8.55 3.50 13.95
CA VAL A 322 -8.79 2.38 13.04
C VAL A 322 -7.57 2.22 12.13
N GLU A 323 -6.79 1.17 12.36
CA GLU A 323 -5.62 0.83 11.55
C GLU A 323 -6.04 0.24 10.20
N ALA A 324 -5.67 0.89 9.11
CA ALA A 324 -6.01 0.51 7.74
C ALA A 324 -4.79 0.59 6.82
N LEU A 325 -3.65 0.02 7.26
CA LEU A 325 -2.51 -0.26 6.38
C LEU A 325 -2.88 -1.33 5.36
N ASP A 326 -2.18 -1.31 4.22
CA ASP A 326 -2.40 -2.20 3.09
C ASP A 326 -2.46 -3.68 3.49
N ILE A 327 -3.18 -4.46 2.69
CA ILE A 327 -3.45 -5.87 2.96
C ILE A 327 -2.17 -6.73 2.96
N ASP A 328 -1.06 -6.22 2.43
CA ASP A 328 0.24 -6.89 2.49
C ASP A 328 0.77 -7.06 3.92
N LYS A 329 0.16 -6.42 4.93
CA LYS A 329 0.41 -6.72 6.36
C LYS A 329 0.22 -8.20 6.72
N PHE A 330 -0.61 -8.95 5.99
CA PHE A 330 -0.83 -10.37 6.23
C PHE A 330 0.25 -11.29 5.62
N ASN A 331 1.08 -10.78 4.70
CA ASN A 331 2.16 -11.55 4.07
C ASN A 331 3.55 -10.91 4.19
N ASN A 332 3.64 -9.73 4.79
CA ASN A 332 4.88 -8.99 5.00
C ASN A 332 5.06 -8.66 6.49
N ALA A 333 6.01 -9.37 7.12
CA ALA A 333 6.30 -9.21 8.55
C ALA A 333 6.73 -7.79 8.92
N THR A 334 7.35 -7.06 7.98
CA THR A 334 7.74 -5.66 8.18
C THR A 334 6.50 -4.77 8.31
N VAL A 335 5.52 -4.93 7.44
CA VAL A 335 4.27 -4.15 7.48
C VAL A 335 3.43 -4.55 8.70
N ALA A 336 3.34 -5.84 9.00
CA ALA A 336 2.67 -6.36 10.19
C ALA A 336 3.22 -5.73 11.49
N LYS A 337 4.56 -5.63 11.59
CA LYS A 337 5.23 -4.97 12.72
C LYS A 337 4.87 -3.48 12.80
N GLY A 338 4.66 -2.81 11.66
CA GLY A 338 4.13 -1.45 11.61
C GLY A 338 2.74 -1.32 12.22
N ALA A 339 1.80 -2.18 11.81
CA ALA A 339 0.45 -2.23 12.36
C ALA A 339 0.46 -2.50 13.89
N GLN A 340 1.27 -3.45 14.34
CA GLN A 340 1.41 -3.76 15.78
C GLN A 340 1.92 -2.55 16.57
N LYS A 341 2.93 -1.84 16.06
CA LYS A 341 3.46 -0.64 16.72
C LYS A 341 2.41 0.47 16.80
N ILE A 342 1.61 0.67 15.74
CA ILE A 342 0.48 1.63 15.77
C ILE A 342 -0.50 1.27 16.89
N TYR A 343 -0.88 -0.01 16.99
CA TYR A 343 -1.77 -0.49 18.04
C TYR A 343 -1.23 -0.23 19.45
N LEU A 344 0.02 -0.60 19.69
CA LEU A 344 0.70 -0.37 20.97
C LEU A 344 0.80 1.13 21.29
N LEU A 345 1.11 1.95 20.28
CA LEU A 345 1.23 3.40 20.45
C LEU A 345 -0.11 4.04 20.80
N ALA A 346 -1.19 3.69 20.09
CA ALA A 346 -2.54 4.15 20.39
C ALA A 346 -2.96 3.78 21.81
N LYS A 347 -2.73 2.52 22.22
CA LYS A 347 -2.98 2.09 23.61
C LYS A 347 -2.17 2.88 24.62
N SER A 348 -0.88 3.12 24.37
CA SER A 348 -0.04 3.91 25.29
C SER A 348 -0.49 5.37 25.42
N CYS A 349 -1.18 5.90 24.41
CA CYS A 349 -1.79 7.23 24.45
C CYS A 349 -3.17 7.21 25.14
N GLY A 350 -3.71 6.04 25.48
CA GLY A 350 -5.06 5.89 26.06
C GLY A 350 -6.18 5.92 25.02
N LEU A 351 -5.90 5.61 23.77
CA LEU A 351 -6.89 5.44 22.70
C LEU A 351 -7.20 3.96 22.49
N ARG A 352 -8.45 3.65 22.12
CA ARG A 352 -8.78 2.32 21.60
C ARG A 352 -8.20 2.19 20.19
N CYS A 353 -7.76 0.99 19.82
CA CYS A 353 -7.29 0.71 18.48
C CYS A 353 -7.91 -0.59 17.96
N ARG A 354 -8.36 -0.59 16.71
CA ARG A 354 -8.84 -1.78 15.99
C ARG A 354 -8.23 -1.81 14.60
N SER A 355 -7.98 -3.01 14.07
CA SER A 355 -7.59 -3.17 12.68
C SER A 355 -8.85 -3.19 11.81
N LEU A 356 -8.83 -2.46 10.70
CA LEU A 356 -9.81 -2.61 9.64
C LEU A 356 -9.32 -3.70 8.70
N THR A 357 -10.25 -4.58 8.34
CA THR A 357 -10.08 -5.47 7.21
C THR A 357 -11.21 -5.29 6.22
N TRP A 358 -10.90 -5.44 4.94
CA TRP A 358 -11.81 -5.29 3.81
C TRP A 358 -11.56 -6.40 2.80
N ASN A 359 -12.26 -6.34 1.66
CA ASN A 359 -12.08 -7.27 0.56
C ASN A 359 -10.59 -7.34 0.11
N PRO A 360 -9.87 -8.45 0.36
CA PRO A 360 -8.43 -8.55 0.11
C PRO A 360 -8.03 -8.54 -1.38
N ASN A 361 -8.99 -8.59 -2.29
CA ASN A 361 -8.75 -8.39 -3.72
C ASN A 361 -8.26 -6.96 -4.04
N TYR A 362 -8.39 -6.03 -3.10
CA TYR A 362 -7.89 -4.66 -3.22
C TYR A 362 -6.75 -4.41 -2.23
N LYS A 363 -5.62 -3.95 -2.76
CA LYS A 363 -4.39 -3.78 -1.97
C LYS A 363 -4.56 -2.73 -0.86
N GLY A 364 -4.97 -1.52 -1.24
CA GLY A 364 -5.18 -0.40 -0.33
C GLY A 364 -6.65 -0.14 -0.04
N ILE A 365 -6.91 0.57 1.06
CA ILE A 365 -8.26 1.06 1.38
C ILE A 365 -8.80 2.00 0.30
N ASP A 366 -7.94 2.80 -0.35
CA ASP A 366 -8.33 3.65 -1.47
C ASP A 366 -8.78 2.83 -2.68
N ASP A 367 -8.04 1.80 -3.05
CA ASP A 367 -8.39 0.91 -4.17
C ASP A 367 -9.77 0.25 -3.93
N TRP A 368 -10.02 -0.23 -2.72
CA TRP A 368 -11.31 -0.82 -2.36
C TRP A 368 -12.46 0.19 -2.44
N GLN A 369 -12.26 1.41 -1.93
CA GLN A 369 -13.30 2.43 -1.96
C GLN A 369 -13.60 2.93 -3.38
N ILE A 370 -12.59 2.99 -4.26
CA ILE A 370 -12.76 3.28 -5.68
C ILE A 370 -13.62 2.18 -6.32
N ALA A 371 -13.27 0.92 -6.09
CA ALA A 371 -14.01 -0.21 -6.66
C ALA A 371 -15.47 -0.25 -6.20
N LEU A 372 -15.73 0.02 -4.91
CA LEU A 372 -17.10 0.14 -4.39
C LEU A 372 -17.88 1.27 -5.06
N ARG A 373 -17.25 2.41 -5.32
CA ARG A 373 -17.89 3.53 -6.02
C ARG A 373 -18.25 3.17 -7.46
N ILE A 374 -17.32 2.58 -8.19
CA ILE A 374 -17.54 2.13 -9.58
C ILE A 374 -18.67 1.11 -9.62
N ARG A 375 -18.63 0.10 -8.75
CA ARG A 375 -19.68 -0.93 -8.70
C ARG A 375 -21.05 -0.35 -8.33
N ARG A 376 -21.12 0.64 -7.43
CA ARG A 376 -22.38 1.33 -7.09
C ARG A 376 -22.93 2.13 -8.27
N ALA A 377 -22.08 2.66 -9.14
CA ALA A 377 -22.52 3.30 -10.38
C ALA A 377 -23.04 2.25 -11.38
N GLN A 378 -22.30 1.16 -11.59
CA GLN A 378 -22.70 0.06 -12.49
C GLN A 378 -23.99 -0.63 -12.06
N LYS A 379 -24.17 -0.93 -10.75
CA LYS A 379 -25.40 -1.55 -10.23
C LYS A 379 -26.67 -0.72 -10.45
N LYS A 380 -26.56 0.59 -10.69
CA LYS A 380 -27.71 1.43 -11.05
C LYS A 380 -28.14 1.25 -12.51
N GLU A 381 -27.26 0.73 -13.35
CA GLU A 381 -27.44 0.59 -14.80
C GLU A 381 -27.61 -0.88 -15.23
N GLU A 382 -27.09 -1.84 -14.46
CA GLU A 382 -27.07 -3.26 -14.83
C GLU A 382 -28.27 -4.04 -14.26
N GLN A 383 -29.22 -4.36 -15.13
CA GLN A 383 -30.31 -5.29 -14.84
C GLN A 383 -29.86 -6.72 -15.19
N LYS A 384 -29.94 -7.66 -14.24
CA LYS A 384 -29.62 -9.07 -14.52
C LYS A 384 -30.55 -9.64 -15.60
N ASN A 385 -29.99 -10.38 -16.55
CA ASN A 385 -30.76 -11.07 -17.58
C ASN A 385 -31.70 -12.14 -16.99
N PHE A 386 -32.62 -12.63 -17.82
CA PHE A 386 -33.60 -13.64 -17.43
C PHE A 386 -32.92 -14.89 -16.86
N LYS A 387 -31.93 -15.45 -17.55
CA LYS A 387 -31.30 -16.71 -17.13
C LYS A 387 -30.61 -16.61 -15.76
N GLU A 388 -29.96 -15.48 -15.47
CA GLU A 388 -29.35 -15.24 -14.15
C GLU A 388 -30.39 -15.12 -13.03
N ARG A 389 -31.53 -14.47 -13.32
CA ARG A 389 -32.64 -14.37 -12.36
C ARG A 389 -33.30 -15.73 -12.13
N PHE A 390 -33.54 -16.50 -13.19
CA PHE A 390 -34.08 -17.86 -13.09
C PHE A 390 -33.15 -18.79 -12.31
N ARG A 391 -31.84 -18.72 -12.57
CA ARG A 391 -30.84 -19.53 -11.83
C ARG A 391 -30.84 -19.22 -10.33
N THR A 392 -31.09 -17.98 -9.93
CA THR A 392 -31.14 -17.55 -8.52
C THR A 392 -32.52 -17.67 -7.86
N ASP A 393 -33.49 -18.34 -8.50
CA ASP A 393 -34.88 -18.44 -8.03
C ASP A 393 -35.57 -17.07 -7.87
N ALA A 394 -35.06 -16.03 -8.55
CA ALA A 394 -35.58 -14.66 -8.51
C ALA A 394 -36.66 -14.40 -9.59
N CYS A 395 -36.90 -15.38 -10.46
CA CYS A 395 -38.06 -15.45 -11.35
C CYS A 395 -38.34 -16.91 -11.75
N SER A 396 -39.57 -17.20 -12.15
CA SER A 396 -39.94 -18.48 -12.76
C SER A 396 -39.71 -18.48 -14.27
N ALA A 397 -39.83 -19.65 -14.91
CA ALA A 397 -39.61 -19.76 -16.35
C ALA A 397 -40.69 -19.02 -17.17
N GLU A 398 -41.93 -18.96 -16.66
CA GLU A 398 -43.06 -18.29 -17.30
C GLU A 398 -42.86 -16.77 -17.40
N GLN A 399 -42.03 -16.20 -16.53
CA GLN A 399 -41.71 -14.78 -16.53
C GLN A 399 -40.76 -14.37 -17.66
N VAL A 400 -40.31 -15.30 -18.52
CA VAL A 400 -39.49 -14.99 -19.70
C VAL A 400 -40.15 -13.95 -20.62
N ASN A 401 -41.48 -14.00 -20.77
CA ASN A 401 -42.23 -13.07 -21.60
C ASN A 401 -42.13 -11.62 -21.13
N GLU A 402 -41.98 -11.38 -19.82
CA GLU A 402 -41.77 -10.03 -19.29
C GLU A 402 -40.44 -9.44 -19.79
N PHE A 403 -39.41 -10.28 -19.97
CA PHE A 403 -38.12 -9.87 -20.51
C PHE A 403 -38.17 -9.71 -22.02
N VAL A 404 -38.95 -10.53 -22.73
CA VAL A 404 -39.18 -10.35 -24.17
C VAL A 404 -39.85 -9.00 -24.42
N GLN A 405 -40.93 -8.68 -23.70
CA GLN A 405 -41.59 -7.39 -23.80
C GLN A 405 -40.62 -6.23 -23.50
N GLN A 406 -39.81 -6.36 -22.45
CA GLN A 406 -38.78 -5.35 -22.13
C GLN A 406 -37.80 -5.14 -23.28
N TRP A 407 -37.42 -6.19 -24.01
CA TRP A 407 -36.52 -6.09 -25.15
C TRP A 407 -37.21 -5.49 -26.38
N GLU A 408 -38.48 -5.82 -26.63
CA GLU A 408 -39.29 -5.27 -27.73
C GLU A 408 -39.60 -3.78 -27.54
N ASP A 409 -39.79 -3.34 -26.29
CA ASP A 409 -40.04 -1.94 -25.94
C ASP A 409 -38.78 -1.06 -26.05
N LEU A 410 -37.59 -1.64 -26.29
CA LEU A 410 -36.37 -0.87 -26.50
C LEU A 410 -36.43 -0.13 -27.85
N PRO A 411 -36.16 1.19 -27.88
CA PRO A 411 -36.19 1.97 -29.13
C PRO A 411 -35.25 1.42 -30.21
N GLU A 412 -34.09 0.92 -29.81
CA GLU A 412 -33.09 0.27 -30.68
C GLU A 412 -32.32 -0.79 -29.87
N PRO A 413 -32.72 -2.08 -29.92
CA PRO A 413 -32.01 -3.14 -29.21
C PRO A 413 -30.63 -3.39 -29.84
N LYS A 414 -29.56 -3.17 -29.06
CA LYS A 414 -28.16 -3.34 -29.49
C LYS A 414 -27.67 -4.80 -29.52
N VAL A 415 -28.45 -5.72 -28.95
CA VAL A 415 -28.13 -7.15 -28.83
C VAL A 415 -29.33 -7.99 -29.24
N SER A 416 -29.10 -9.22 -29.67
CA SER A 416 -30.18 -10.17 -30.00
C SER A 416 -31.00 -10.54 -28.77
N LEU A 417 -32.25 -10.97 -28.97
CA LEU A 417 -33.12 -11.44 -27.87
C LEU A 417 -32.47 -12.59 -27.09
N ALA A 418 -31.84 -13.56 -27.77
CA ALA A 418 -31.12 -14.66 -27.11
C ALA A 418 -30.01 -14.14 -26.18
N SER A 419 -29.21 -13.17 -26.65
CA SER A 419 -28.16 -12.54 -25.85
C SER A 419 -28.74 -11.72 -24.69
N PHE A 420 -29.86 -11.03 -24.90
CA PHE A 420 -30.56 -10.26 -23.86
C PHE A 420 -31.12 -11.16 -22.75
N LEU A 421 -31.70 -12.31 -23.11
CA LEU A 421 -32.20 -13.30 -22.15
C LEU A 421 -31.05 -14.09 -21.47
N GLY A 422 -29.86 -14.10 -22.07
CA GLY A 422 -28.70 -14.83 -21.59
C GLY A 422 -28.73 -16.32 -21.90
N VAL A 423 -29.48 -16.74 -22.92
CA VAL A 423 -29.69 -18.15 -23.29
C VAL A 423 -28.80 -18.59 -24.44
N ASN A 424 -28.43 -19.87 -24.49
CA ASN A 424 -27.67 -20.45 -25.61
C ASN A 424 -28.60 -20.84 -26.79
N GLU A 425 -28.02 -21.27 -27.90
CA GLU A 425 -28.78 -21.63 -29.12
C GLU A 425 -29.82 -22.73 -28.89
N ARG A 426 -29.49 -23.75 -28.07
CA ARG A 426 -30.40 -24.87 -27.78
C ARG A 426 -31.57 -24.43 -26.91
N GLU A 427 -31.29 -23.63 -25.89
CA GLU A 427 -32.28 -23.02 -25.01
C GLU A 427 -33.19 -22.08 -25.79
N PHE A 428 -32.62 -21.28 -26.71
CA PHE A 428 -33.38 -20.39 -27.57
C PHE A 428 -34.26 -21.15 -28.57
N ALA A 429 -33.77 -22.25 -29.14
CA ALA A 429 -34.58 -23.12 -29.99
C ALA A 429 -35.78 -23.73 -29.23
N ALA A 430 -35.57 -24.16 -27.98
CA ALA A 430 -36.66 -24.64 -27.13
C ALA A 430 -37.67 -23.52 -26.80
N PHE A 431 -37.19 -22.29 -26.60
CA PHE A 431 -38.04 -21.11 -26.44
C PHE A 431 -38.89 -20.81 -27.68
N GLN A 432 -38.33 -20.97 -28.89
CA GLN A 432 -39.07 -20.80 -30.14
C GLN A 432 -40.13 -21.89 -30.38
N GLU A 433 -39.93 -23.09 -29.83
CA GLU A 433 -40.92 -24.17 -29.90
C GLU A 433 -42.13 -23.88 -28.99
N SER A 434 -41.88 -23.67 -27.70
CA SER A 434 -42.90 -23.25 -26.73
C SER A 434 -42.30 -22.87 -25.37
N ILE A 435 -43.02 -22.06 -24.59
CA ILE A 435 -42.64 -21.74 -23.20
C ILE A 435 -42.56 -23.01 -22.34
N ALA A 436 -43.43 -24.00 -22.58
CA ALA A 436 -43.41 -25.26 -21.85
C ALA A 436 -42.14 -26.08 -22.14
N ALA A 437 -41.71 -26.16 -23.41
CA ALA A 437 -40.47 -26.83 -23.80
C ALA A 437 -39.25 -26.13 -23.19
N PHE A 438 -39.23 -24.80 -23.22
CA PHE A 438 -38.19 -23.98 -22.61
C PHE A 438 -38.10 -24.15 -21.09
N SER A 439 -39.24 -24.04 -20.39
CA SER A 439 -39.32 -24.22 -18.94
C SER A 439 -38.86 -25.61 -18.54
N SER A 440 -39.34 -26.66 -19.23
CA SER A 440 -38.95 -28.03 -18.93
C SER A 440 -37.45 -28.26 -19.16
N LEU A 441 -36.87 -27.67 -20.20
CA LEU A 441 -35.44 -27.72 -20.46
C LEU A 441 -34.64 -27.05 -19.34
N LEU A 442 -34.99 -25.82 -18.98
CA LEU A 442 -34.25 -25.05 -17.97
C LEU A 442 -34.34 -25.67 -16.57
N GLU A 443 -35.52 -26.15 -16.16
CA GLU A 443 -35.67 -26.83 -14.87
C GLU A 443 -34.89 -28.15 -14.82
N ARG A 444 -34.85 -28.89 -15.92
CA ARG A 444 -34.06 -30.13 -16.01
C ARG A 444 -32.55 -29.86 -15.98
N GLU A 445 -32.11 -28.76 -16.58
CA GLU A 445 -30.70 -28.40 -16.64
C GLU A 445 -30.22 -27.67 -15.39
N LYS A 446 -31.13 -27.10 -14.58
CA LYS A 446 -30.78 -26.46 -13.32
C LYS A 446 -30.42 -27.50 -12.28
N VAL A 447 -29.20 -27.40 -11.75
CA VAL A 447 -28.64 -28.37 -10.80
C VAL A 447 -28.11 -27.63 -9.57
N LYS A 448 -28.33 -28.21 -8.40
CA LYS A 448 -27.69 -27.76 -7.16
C LYS A 448 -26.32 -28.41 -7.02
N ARG A 449 -25.29 -27.59 -6.83
CA ARG A 449 -23.92 -28.05 -6.58
C ARG A 449 -23.52 -27.68 -5.16
N ARG A 450 -22.91 -28.63 -4.46
CA ARG A 450 -22.36 -28.40 -3.12
C ARG A 450 -20.93 -27.87 -3.24
N PHE A 451 -20.60 -26.91 -2.38
CA PHE A 451 -19.28 -26.33 -2.34
C PHE A 451 -18.86 -25.97 -0.92
N ARG A 452 -17.55 -25.86 -0.71
CA ARG A 452 -16.97 -25.33 0.53
C ARG A 452 -15.94 -24.26 0.23
N ILE A 453 -15.83 -23.33 1.17
CA ILE A 453 -14.82 -22.27 1.12
C ILE A 453 -13.86 -22.49 2.29
N TYR A 454 -12.57 -22.64 1.96
CA TYR A 454 -11.48 -22.71 2.92
C TYR A 454 -10.63 -21.45 2.80
N GLN A 455 -10.35 -20.84 3.95
CA GLN A 455 -9.60 -19.60 4.01
C GLN A 455 -8.45 -19.71 4.99
N LEU A 456 -7.31 -19.08 4.67
CA LEU A 456 -6.19 -18.98 5.61
C LEU A 456 -6.65 -18.41 6.95
N ASP A 457 -6.18 -19.02 8.03
CA ASP A 457 -6.38 -18.54 9.39
C ASP A 457 -5.44 -17.39 9.72
N LEU A 458 -5.98 -16.18 9.79
CA LEU A 458 -5.24 -14.94 10.07
C LEU A 458 -5.59 -14.35 11.45
N SER A 459 -6.38 -15.06 12.26
CA SER A 459 -7.03 -14.56 13.49
C SER A 459 -6.08 -14.15 14.63
N THR A 460 -4.78 -14.45 14.54
CA THR A 460 -3.80 -14.10 15.57
C THR A 460 -2.73 -13.13 15.08
N GLY A 461 -3.02 -12.34 14.02
CA GLY A 461 -2.01 -11.48 13.39
C GLY A 461 -0.87 -12.28 12.76
N GLN A 462 -1.14 -13.54 12.39
CA GLN A 462 -0.18 -14.40 11.71
C GLN A 462 0.16 -13.81 10.35
N VAL A 463 1.46 -13.85 10.03
CA VAL A 463 1.97 -13.46 8.73
C VAL A 463 2.24 -14.72 7.92
N VAL A 464 1.48 -14.91 6.85
CA VAL A 464 1.61 -16.04 5.94
C VAL A 464 2.19 -15.52 4.62
N PRO A 465 3.39 -15.94 4.19
CA PRO A 465 4.10 -15.32 3.05
C PRO A 465 3.33 -15.27 1.72
N PHE A 466 2.39 -16.20 1.54
CA PHE A 466 1.53 -16.32 0.36
C PHE A 466 0.08 -15.87 0.58
N ALA A 467 -0.27 -15.32 1.75
CA ALA A 467 -1.62 -14.77 1.97
C ALA A 467 -1.93 -13.68 0.94
N PHE A 468 -3.11 -13.80 0.31
CA PHE A 468 -3.60 -12.88 -0.73
C PHE A 468 -2.70 -12.78 -1.96
N LYS A 469 -1.98 -13.86 -2.27
CA LYS A 469 -1.12 -13.97 -3.46
C LYS A 469 -1.44 -15.20 -4.28
N GLY A 470 -0.89 -15.22 -5.48
CA GLY A 470 -1.05 -16.32 -6.40
C GLY A 470 -0.24 -17.57 -6.06
N ILE A 471 -0.45 -18.65 -6.82
CA ILE A 471 0.15 -19.97 -6.56
C ILE A 471 1.69 -19.93 -6.60
N LYS A 472 2.28 -19.01 -7.38
CA LYS A 472 3.73 -18.81 -7.43
C LYS A 472 4.30 -18.42 -6.07
N ALA A 473 3.62 -17.54 -5.33
CA ALA A 473 4.05 -17.12 -3.99
C ALA A 473 3.96 -18.27 -2.97
N LEU A 474 3.02 -19.20 -3.16
CA LEU A 474 2.91 -20.40 -2.36
C LEU A 474 4.11 -21.34 -2.60
N ALA A 475 4.54 -21.49 -3.86
CA ALA A 475 5.76 -22.22 -4.20
C ALA A 475 7.04 -21.56 -3.65
N GLU A 476 7.14 -20.23 -3.75
CA GLU A 476 8.25 -19.45 -3.14
C GLU A 476 8.31 -19.59 -1.61
N ALA A 477 7.16 -19.82 -0.97
CA ALA A 477 7.06 -20.13 0.45
C ALA A 477 7.38 -21.59 0.79
N ALA A 478 7.95 -22.35 -0.16
CA ALA A 478 8.32 -23.77 -0.06
C ALA A 478 7.15 -24.73 0.15
N TYR A 479 5.96 -24.38 -0.34
CA TYR A 479 4.81 -25.28 -0.38
C TYR A 479 4.54 -25.74 -1.82
N ALA A 480 4.45 -27.05 -2.03
CA ALA A 480 4.03 -27.60 -3.32
C ALA A 480 2.50 -27.58 -3.50
N GLN A 481 1.77 -27.54 -2.39
CA GLN A 481 0.30 -27.57 -2.31
C GLN A 481 -0.15 -26.73 -1.11
N PRO A 482 -1.39 -26.21 -1.09
CA PRO A 482 -1.89 -25.43 0.03
C PRO A 482 -1.86 -26.23 1.33
N PRO A 483 -1.14 -25.75 2.37
CA PRO A 483 -0.99 -26.50 3.61
C PRO A 483 -2.29 -26.42 4.43
N ALA A 484 -3.15 -27.45 4.34
CA ALA A 484 -4.48 -27.47 4.96
C ALA A 484 -4.50 -27.06 6.45
N ARG A 485 -3.46 -27.37 7.22
CA ARG A 485 -3.29 -26.94 8.63
C ARG A 485 -3.28 -25.42 8.86
N SER A 486 -3.05 -24.65 7.81
CA SER A 486 -3.06 -23.18 7.83
C SER A 486 -4.43 -22.59 7.46
N TYR A 487 -5.41 -23.44 7.13
CA TYR A 487 -6.73 -23.05 6.67
C TYR A 487 -7.81 -23.41 7.70
N CYS A 488 -8.91 -22.67 7.63
CA CYS A 488 -10.17 -22.96 8.29
C CYS A 488 -11.26 -23.17 7.24
N LEU A 489 -12.21 -24.05 7.55
CA LEU A 489 -13.49 -24.11 6.82
C LEU A 489 -14.36 -22.93 7.29
N VAL A 490 -14.76 -22.05 6.37
CA VAL A 490 -15.56 -20.86 6.69
C VAL A 490 -16.99 -20.93 6.18
N HIS A 491 -17.25 -21.81 5.21
CA HIS A 491 -18.58 -22.01 4.65
C HIS A 491 -18.72 -23.38 4.00
N ASP A 492 -19.87 -24.01 4.21
CA ASP A 492 -20.32 -25.22 3.53
C ASP A 492 -21.74 -24.96 3.05
N GLY A 493 -21.98 -25.05 1.74
CA GLY A 493 -23.23 -24.59 1.16
C GLY A 493 -23.55 -25.18 -0.21
N GLU A 494 -24.63 -24.69 -0.79
CA GLU A 494 -25.14 -25.08 -2.09
C GLU A 494 -25.29 -23.86 -2.99
N ILE A 495 -25.06 -24.05 -4.29
CA ILE A 495 -25.26 -23.03 -5.31
C ILE A 495 -26.02 -23.62 -6.49
N ASN A 496 -27.00 -22.86 -7.01
CA ASN A 496 -27.71 -23.21 -8.23
C ASN A 496 -26.82 -22.93 -9.44
N THR A 497 -26.67 -23.92 -10.31
CA THR A 497 -25.90 -23.87 -11.56
C THR A 497 -26.75 -24.48 -12.68
N PHE A 498 -26.22 -24.51 -13.90
CA PHE A 498 -26.73 -25.37 -14.97
C PHE A 498 -25.79 -26.56 -15.19
N ALA A 499 -26.31 -27.64 -15.77
CA ALA A 499 -25.55 -28.83 -16.13
C ALA A 499 -24.40 -28.54 -17.11
N SER A 500 -24.53 -27.47 -17.91
CA SER A 500 -23.50 -26.99 -18.84
C SER A 500 -22.42 -26.13 -18.20
N ASP A 501 -22.61 -25.64 -16.97
CA ASP A 501 -21.65 -24.75 -16.32
C ASP A 501 -20.36 -25.53 -16.04
N THR A 502 -19.22 -25.00 -16.50
CA THR A 502 -17.89 -25.57 -16.20
C THR A 502 -17.49 -25.28 -14.76
N ASP A 503 -16.48 -25.99 -14.25
CA ASP A 503 -15.96 -25.71 -12.90
C ASP A 503 -15.56 -24.23 -12.75
N ASP A 504 -14.87 -23.65 -13.73
CA ASP A 504 -14.46 -22.23 -13.69
C ASP A 504 -15.66 -21.28 -13.62
N MET A 505 -16.75 -21.57 -14.35
CA MET A 505 -17.98 -20.75 -14.27
C MET A 505 -18.63 -20.86 -12.89
N ILE A 506 -18.65 -22.05 -12.30
CA ILE A 506 -19.20 -22.28 -10.96
C ILE A 506 -18.34 -21.58 -9.90
N LEU A 507 -17.01 -21.67 -10.01
CA LEU A 507 -16.06 -21.06 -9.09
C LEU A 507 -16.09 -19.53 -9.19
N GLU A 508 -16.18 -18.97 -10.39
CA GLU A 508 -16.37 -17.53 -10.60
C GLU A 508 -17.64 -17.03 -9.93
N ARG A 509 -18.74 -17.76 -10.08
CA ARG A 509 -20.01 -17.44 -9.43
C ARG A 509 -19.91 -17.47 -7.91
N ILE A 510 -19.21 -18.46 -7.34
CA ILE A 510 -18.92 -18.52 -5.91
C ILE A 510 -18.10 -17.28 -5.51
N ALA A 511 -17.03 -16.96 -6.23
CA ALA A 511 -16.19 -15.80 -5.94
C ALA A 511 -16.99 -14.48 -5.98
N GLU A 512 -17.90 -14.31 -6.95
CA GLU A 512 -18.79 -13.15 -7.05
C GLU A 512 -19.78 -13.06 -5.89
N GLN A 513 -20.47 -14.16 -5.57
CA GLN A 513 -21.45 -14.22 -4.48
C GLN A 513 -20.81 -13.92 -3.11
N TYR A 514 -19.55 -14.32 -2.92
CA TYR A 514 -18.80 -14.13 -1.69
C TYR A 514 -17.70 -13.05 -1.82
N SER A 515 -17.87 -12.05 -2.70
CA SER A 515 -16.88 -10.97 -2.89
C SER A 515 -17.09 -9.78 -1.93
N ASP A 516 -18.27 -9.17 -1.86
CA ASP A 516 -18.46 -7.92 -1.11
C ASP A 516 -19.76 -7.88 -0.31
N ASP A 517 -20.90 -8.15 -0.95
CA ASP A 517 -22.19 -8.25 -0.27
C ASP A 517 -22.35 -9.67 0.29
N LEU A 518 -21.61 -9.95 1.35
CA LEU A 518 -21.50 -11.29 1.93
C LEU A 518 -22.87 -11.82 2.42
N PRO A 519 -23.27 -13.06 2.06
CA PRO A 519 -24.55 -13.64 2.48
C PRO A 519 -24.71 -13.75 4.01
N ASN A 520 -25.95 -13.69 4.47
CA ASN A 520 -26.28 -13.96 5.88
C ASN A 520 -25.80 -15.38 6.28
N GLY A 521 -25.21 -15.50 7.46
CA GLY A 521 -24.63 -16.75 7.96
C GLY A 521 -23.25 -17.10 7.38
N TYR A 522 -22.75 -16.34 6.40
CA TYR A 522 -21.35 -16.49 5.96
C TYR A 522 -20.39 -16.01 7.05
N CYS A 523 -19.46 -16.89 7.43
CA CYS A 523 -18.51 -16.67 8.51
C CYS A 523 -17.11 -16.28 8.04
N GLY A 524 -16.85 -16.35 6.72
CA GLY A 524 -15.57 -15.99 6.14
C GLY A 524 -15.47 -14.50 5.77
N ARG A 525 -14.33 -14.16 5.19
CA ARG A 525 -14.09 -12.88 4.49
C ARG A 525 -14.37 -13.05 2.99
N SER A 526 -14.29 -11.97 2.23
CA SER A 526 -14.33 -12.01 0.77
C SER A 526 -13.43 -13.11 0.18
N VAL A 527 -13.95 -13.91 -0.76
CA VAL A 527 -13.14 -14.86 -1.53
C VAL A 527 -12.05 -14.09 -2.26
N ALA A 528 -10.81 -14.49 -2.06
CA ALA A 528 -9.63 -13.78 -2.56
C ALA A 528 -8.51 -14.75 -2.91
N PRO A 529 -7.44 -14.31 -3.61
CA PRO A 529 -6.28 -15.14 -3.84
C PRO A 529 -5.78 -15.79 -2.55
N SER A 530 -5.26 -17.01 -2.65
CA SER A 530 -4.87 -17.90 -1.54
C SER A 530 -5.98 -18.69 -0.84
N ASP A 531 -7.24 -18.42 -1.14
CA ASP A 531 -8.35 -19.27 -0.69
C ASP A 531 -8.40 -20.58 -1.47
N VAL A 532 -9.02 -21.61 -0.89
CA VAL A 532 -9.28 -22.89 -1.56
C VAL A 532 -10.77 -23.12 -1.62
N LEU A 533 -11.28 -23.36 -2.83
CA LEU A 533 -12.68 -23.71 -3.09
C LEU A 533 -12.77 -25.21 -3.35
N GLU A 534 -13.73 -25.89 -2.72
CA GLU A 534 -14.04 -27.29 -2.98
C GLU A 534 -15.38 -27.39 -3.69
N LEU A 535 -15.41 -28.12 -4.81
CA LEU A 535 -16.63 -28.59 -5.43
C LEU A 535 -16.77 -30.08 -5.12
N TYR A 536 -17.90 -30.49 -4.56
CA TYR A 536 -18.09 -31.86 -4.13
C TYR A 536 -19.50 -32.38 -4.36
N ASP A 537 -19.59 -33.70 -4.50
CA ASP A 537 -20.83 -34.49 -4.52
C ASP A 537 -20.62 -35.80 -3.72
N GLU A 538 -21.52 -36.77 -3.84
CA GLU A 538 -21.44 -38.04 -3.11
C GLU A 538 -20.25 -38.92 -3.54
N GLY A 539 -19.75 -38.75 -4.77
CA GLY A 539 -18.72 -39.61 -5.36
C GLY A 539 -17.40 -38.90 -5.70
N SER A 540 -17.37 -37.57 -5.72
CA SER A 540 -16.22 -36.79 -6.18
C SER A 540 -15.98 -35.54 -5.32
N ARG A 541 -14.70 -35.18 -5.18
CA ARG A 541 -14.25 -33.94 -4.53
C ARG A 541 -13.10 -33.36 -5.31
N ARG A 542 -13.19 -32.07 -5.63
CA ARG A 542 -12.18 -31.34 -6.40
C ARG A 542 -11.88 -30.03 -5.69
N TYR A 543 -10.60 -29.67 -5.60
CA TYR A 543 -10.13 -28.50 -4.87
C TYR A 543 -9.41 -27.55 -5.81
N PHE A 544 -9.70 -26.27 -5.67
CA PHE A 544 -9.21 -25.22 -6.54
C PHE A 544 -8.61 -24.10 -5.69
N TYR A 545 -7.35 -23.78 -5.94
CA TYR A 545 -6.71 -22.60 -5.38
C TYR A 545 -7.18 -21.38 -6.16
N VAL A 546 -7.65 -20.35 -5.45
CA VAL A 546 -7.95 -19.05 -6.04
C VAL A 546 -6.61 -18.34 -6.28
N ASP A 547 -6.23 -18.20 -7.55
CA ASP A 547 -5.01 -17.53 -7.98
C ASP A 547 -5.30 -16.05 -8.31
N GLN A 548 -4.29 -15.30 -8.75
CA GLN A 548 -4.46 -13.93 -9.21
C GLN A 548 -5.40 -13.86 -10.42
N ASP A 549 -6.00 -12.69 -10.62
CA ASP A 549 -6.92 -12.41 -11.74
C ASP A 549 -8.13 -13.35 -11.83
N ARG A 550 -8.56 -13.92 -10.69
CA ARG A 550 -9.68 -14.87 -10.58
C ARG A 550 -9.51 -16.12 -11.45
N THR A 551 -8.27 -16.60 -11.55
CA THR A 551 -8.00 -17.92 -12.14
C THR A 551 -8.07 -19.01 -11.05
N TYR A 552 -8.56 -20.19 -11.43
CA TYR A 552 -8.80 -21.29 -10.48
C TYR A 552 -7.93 -22.49 -10.83
N LEU A 553 -6.99 -22.83 -9.95
CA LEU A 553 -6.00 -23.87 -10.23
C LEU A 553 -6.29 -25.14 -9.45
N PRO A 554 -6.43 -26.32 -10.12
CA PRO A 554 -6.59 -27.58 -9.42
C PRO A 554 -5.44 -27.88 -8.47
N VAL A 555 -5.75 -28.24 -7.22
CA VAL A 555 -4.77 -28.54 -6.16
C VAL A 555 -5.12 -29.79 -5.38
N ARG A 556 -4.13 -30.37 -4.71
CA ARG A 556 -4.33 -31.40 -3.69
C ARG A 556 -4.50 -30.69 -2.34
N PHE A 557 -5.62 -30.96 -1.69
CA PHE A 557 -5.95 -30.37 -0.39
C PHE A 557 -6.54 -31.46 0.50
N SER A 558 -6.20 -31.45 1.79
CA SER A 558 -6.67 -32.46 2.76
C SER A 558 -7.55 -31.80 3.82
N PRO A 559 -8.89 -31.80 3.65
CA PRO A 559 -9.80 -31.22 4.63
C PRO A 559 -9.67 -31.81 6.04
N ALA A 560 -9.21 -33.06 6.17
CA ALA A 560 -9.00 -33.69 7.48
C ALA A 560 -7.91 -33.02 8.33
N ALA A 561 -7.02 -32.24 7.70
CA ALA A 561 -5.92 -31.57 8.36
C ALA A 561 -6.19 -30.08 8.63
N ILE A 562 -7.40 -29.58 8.38
CA ILE A 562 -7.73 -28.17 8.66
C ILE A 562 -7.70 -27.87 10.16
N ARG A 563 -7.38 -26.62 10.50
CA ARG A 563 -7.16 -26.24 11.90
C ARG A 563 -8.46 -26.24 12.71
N ARG A 564 -9.55 -25.73 12.13
CA ARG A 564 -10.89 -25.66 12.72
C ARG A 564 -11.95 -25.26 11.69
N THR A 565 -13.21 -25.40 12.08
CA THR A 565 -14.37 -24.80 11.41
C THR A 565 -14.74 -23.51 12.15
N VAL A 566 -14.93 -22.41 11.43
CA VAL A 566 -15.32 -21.13 12.03
C VAL A 566 -16.83 -21.13 12.27
N THR A 567 -17.24 -20.83 13.51
CA THR A 567 -18.66 -20.71 13.89
C THR A 567 -19.14 -19.25 13.88
N GLU A 568 -20.47 -19.05 13.80
CA GLU A 568 -21.06 -17.70 13.82
C GLU A 568 -20.72 -16.91 15.11
N GLU A 569 -20.60 -17.59 16.24
CA GLU A 569 -20.31 -16.99 17.56
C GLU A 569 -18.86 -16.47 17.67
N GLU A 570 -17.91 -17.11 16.99
CA GLU A 570 -16.51 -16.70 16.95
C GLU A 570 -16.26 -15.53 15.98
N ASN A 571 -17.22 -15.22 15.11
CA ASN A 571 -17.12 -14.16 14.10
C ASN A 571 -17.39 -12.76 14.69
N THR A 572 -16.85 -12.49 15.88
CA THR A 572 -16.96 -11.17 16.50
C THR A 572 -16.15 -10.13 15.72
N ARG A 573 -16.79 -9.50 14.74
CA ARG A 573 -16.56 -8.09 14.33
C ARG A 573 -15.19 -7.73 13.71
N GLU A 574 -14.34 -8.68 13.30
CA GLU A 574 -13.03 -8.36 12.71
C GLU A 574 -13.02 -8.28 11.17
N TRP A 575 -14.00 -8.87 10.49
CA TRP A 575 -14.03 -8.98 9.01
C TRP A 575 -15.31 -8.42 8.34
N ARG A 576 -16.23 -7.83 9.12
CA ARG A 576 -17.46 -7.20 8.61
C ARG A 576 -17.40 -5.68 8.64
#